data_AF-A0A6P4INQ3-F1
#
_entry.id   AF-A0A6P4INQ3-F1
#
_cell.length_a   1.000
_cell.length_b   1.000
_cell.length_c   1.000
_cell.angle_alpha   90.00
_cell.angle_beta   90.00
_cell.angle_gamma   90.00
#
_symmetry.space_group_name_H-M   'P 1'
#
loop_
_entity.id
_entity.type
_entity.pdbx_description
1 polymer ?
#
loop_
_entity_poly.entity_id
_entity_poly.type
_entity_poly.pdbx_seq_one_letter_code
_entity_poly.pdbx_strand_id
1 'polypeptide(L)'
;MSQMLQLDALVMAMACLSTTQTDLGGGLMVPPSLENASSISCPVPTVSGLSTRIQTLNKEIASVKEQIGSLQEQLADLRRTGGPPVVALASPTLGSRLPSASLDVQPQLLGPGIPAPATGTPENCMKQQHGVVRIRPRQNAEPFFVFCDQKVRDGGWTLVVNRNNGNEAFNRNWADYKIGFGPLTGEFFIGLDKLHEITSSDNYELLVQLQNRKQELRYALYDHFSIGSESEQYRLNVLGKYQGDAADGLRPHTGKKFSTQDKDNDESEENCAAVQSGAFWYGSSCNLSNPFGVYQRTLERDLDGYKGILWRGFLDGPKGSLKIVRMMVRPRGDS
;
A
#
# COMPACT_ATOMS: atom_id res chain seq x y z
N MET A 1 20.85 -22.30 38.07
CA MET A 1 20.32 -21.46 39.18
C MET A 1 19.25 -20.46 38.75
N SER A 2 19.30 -19.86 37.55
CA SER A 2 18.33 -18.80 37.17
C SER A 2 16.90 -19.27 36.84
N GLN A 3 16.70 -20.51 36.38
CA GLN A 3 15.36 -21.04 36.06
C GLN A 3 14.56 -21.46 37.30
N MET A 4 15.23 -21.85 38.39
CA MET A 4 14.58 -22.26 39.65
C MET A 4 13.97 -21.05 40.39
N LEU A 5 14.64 -19.90 40.34
CA LEU A 5 14.17 -18.63 40.94
C LEU A 5 12.92 -18.07 40.26
N GLN A 6 12.73 -18.32 38.96
CA GLN A 6 11.52 -17.90 38.23
C GLN A 6 10.30 -18.77 38.58
N LEU A 7 10.52 -20.05 38.87
CA LEU A 7 9.44 -20.96 39.25
C LEU A 7 8.92 -20.64 40.66
N ASP A 8 9.82 -20.38 41.61
CA ASP A 8 9.45 -19.99 42.97
C ASP A 8 8.69 -18.65 42.99
N ALA A 9 9.10 -17.68 42.18
CA ALA A 9 8.38 -16.41 42.04
C ALA A 9 6.97 -16.58 41.46
N LEU A 10 6.79 -17.49 40.51
CA LEU A 10 5.50 -17.81 39.89
C LEU A 10 4.57 -18.56 40.85
N VAL A 11 5.12 -19.52 41.61
CA VAL A 11 4.39 -20.28 42.63
C VAL A 11 3.94 -19.35 43.77
N MET A 12 4.80 -18.42 44.20
CA MET A 12 4.46 -17.42 45.22
C MET A 12 3.37 -16.45 44.74
N ALA A 13 3.38 -16.05 43.46
CA ALA A 13 2.37 -15.18 42.88
C ALA A 13 1.00 -15.89 42.73
N MET A 14 0.99 -17.18 42.38
CA MET A 14 -0.24 -17.97 42.32
C MET A 14 -0.84 -18.24 43.71
N ALA A 15 0.00 -18.39 44.75
CA ALA A 15 -0.46 -18.54 46.14
C ALA A 15 -1.11 -17.26 46.72
N CYS A 16 -0.65 -16.06 46.35
CA CYS A 16 -1.32 -14.81 46.76
C CYS A 16 -2.64 -14.55 45.99
N LEU A 17 -2.89 -15.21 44.85
CA LEU A 17 -4.16 -15.09 44.10
C LEU A 17 -5.28 -15.99 44.65
N SER A 18 -4.96 -17.03 45.41
CA SER A 18 -5.94 -18.00 45.91
C SER A 18 -6.53 -17.67 47.29
N THR A 19 -6.20 -16.52 47.88
CA THR A 19 -6.60 -16.14 49.26
C THR A 19 -7.50 -14.90 49.34
N THR A 20 -8.20 -14.51 48.27
CA THR A 20 -9.36 -13.63 48.43
C THR A 20 -10.58 -14.45 48.79
N GLN A 21 -10.84 -14.47 50.09
CA GLN A 21 -12.06 -14.93 50.73
C GLN A 21 -13.29 -14.37 49.99
N THR A 22 -14.07 -15.29 49.41
CA THR A 22 -15.49 -15.12 49.17
C THR A 22 -16.18 -14.92 50.52
N ASP A 23 -16.65 -13.72 50.81
CA ASP A 23 -17.57 -13.48 51.92
C ASP A 23 -19.00 -13.41 51.38
N LEU A 24 -19.66 -14.57 51.34
CA LEU A 24 -21.11 -14.71 51.35
C LEU A 24 -21.46 -16.01 52.11
N GLY A 25 -21.56 -15.88 53.44
CA GLY A 25 -22.49 -16.60 54.32
C GLY A 25 -22.61 -18.13 54.24
N GLY A 26 -22.17 -18.82 55.30
CA GLY A 26 -22.85 -20.03 55.79
C GLY A 26 -21.96 -21.23 56.11
N GLY A 27 -21.76 -21.50 57.41
CA GLY A 27 -21.92 -22.83 58.01
C GLY A 27 -20.87 -23.94 57.79
N LEU A 28 -20.11 -24.18 58.87
CA LEU A 28 -19.65 -25.48 59.41
C LEU A 28 -18.45 -26.25 58.83
N MET A 29 -17.64 -26.70 59.81
CA MET A 29 -16.74 -27.87 59.89
C MET A 29 -15.27 -27.72 59.45
N VAL A 30 -14.41 -27.60 60.48
CA VAL A 30 -12.95 -27.73 60.46
C VAL A 30 -12.55 -29.12 61.00
N PRO A 31 -11.55 -29.79 60.42
CA PRO A 31 -10.66 -30.67 61.19
C PRO A 31 -9.22 -30.12 61.24
N PRO A 32 -8.43 -30.49 62.26
CA PRO A 32 -7.23 -29.75 62.64
C PRO A 32 -5.93 -30.26 62.00
N SER A 33 -4.89 -29.44 62.17
CA SER A 33 -3.45 -29.73 62.16
C SER A 33 -2.74 -29.90 60.80
N LEU A 34 -2.07 -28.82 60.39
CA LEU A 34 -0.60 -28.84 60.29
C LEU A 34 -0.07 -27.47 60.72
N GLU A 35 0.65 -27.47 61.82
CA GLU A 35 1.34 -26.31 62.37
C GLU A 35 2.48 -25.87 61.44
N ASN A 36 2.82 -24.58 61.57
CA ASN A 36 4.08 -23.97 61.16
C ASN A 36 4.16 -23.39 59.73
N ALA A 37 3.51 -22.24 59.53
CA ALA A 37 3.94 -21.26 58.53
C ALA A 37 4.01 -19.88 59.20
N SER A 38 5.23 -19.51 59.57
CA SER A 38 5.62 -18.14 59.90
C SER A 38 5.09 -17.16 58.85
N SER A 39 4.40 -16.13 59.33
CA SER A 39 3.98 -14.90 58.66
C SER A 39 4.66 -14.61 57.30
N ILE A 40 3.99 -14.92 56.19
CA ILE A 40 4.30 -14.36 54.87
C ILE A 40 3.22 -13.33 54.56
N SER A 41 3.45 -12.08 54.96
CA SER A 41 2.67 -10.95 54.47
C SER A 41 3.06 -10.70 53.00
N CYS A 42 2.10 -10.79 52.06
CA CYS A 42 2.35 -10.41 50.66
C CYS A 42 2.85 -8.95 50.63
N PRO A 43 3.93 -8.61 49.90
CA PRO A 43 4.38 -7.24 49.79
C PRO A 43 3.32 -6.40 49.06
N VAL A 44 2.66 -5.54 49.84
CA VAL A 44 1.69 -4.50 49.43
C VAL A 44 2.04 -3.70 48.15
N PRO A 45 3.32 -3.45 47.77
CA PRO A 45 3.62 -2.71 46.53
C PRO A 45 3.25 -3.41 45.20
N THR A 46 3.14 -4.75 45.13
CA THR A 46 2.84 -5.44 43.85
C THR A 46 1.34 -5.52 43.54
N VAL A 47 0.50 -5.69 44.56
CA VAL A 47 -0.97 -5.70 44.42
C VAL A 47 -1.51 -4.30 44.13
N SER A 48 -0.93 -3.26 44.74
CA SER A 48 -1.28 -1.87 44.45
C SER A 48 -0.94 -1.51 43.00
N GLY A 49 0.24 -1.90 42.49
CA GLY A 49 0.62 -1.69 41.09
C GLY A 49 -0.31 -2.38 40.09
N LEU A 50 -0.77 -3.60 40.38
CA LEU A 50 -1.77 -4.28 39.55
C LEU A 50 -3.14 -3.61 39.60
N SER A 51 -3.57 -3.16 40.78
CA SER A 51 -4.83 -2.42 40.96
C SER A 51 -4.83 -1.11 40.17
N THR A 52 -3.73 -0.36 40.18
CA THR A 52 -3.58 0.87 39.37
C THR A 52 -3.64 0.57 37.87
N ARG A 53 -3.05 -0.53 37.42
CA ARG A 53 -3.14 -0.97 36.01
C ARG A 53 -4.56 -1.35 35.62
N ILE A 54 -5.28 -2.08 36.47
CA ILE A 54 -6.69 -2.44 36.23
C ILE A 54 -7.57 -1.19 36.18
N GLN A 55 -7.37 -0.23 37.08
CA GLN A 55 -8.10 1.04 37.07
C GLN A 55 -7.81 1.86 35.82
N THR A 56 -6.55 1.86 35.36
CA THR A 56 -6.15 2.53 34.10
C THR A 56 -6.84 1.89 32.91
N LEU A 57 -6.81 0.56 32.81
CA LEU A 57 -7.46 -0.18 31.74
C LEU A 57 -8.99 0.03 31.73
N ASN A 58 -9.63 0.06 32.90
CA ASN A 58 -11.07 0.36 32.99
C ASN A 58 -11.41 1.76 32.48
N LYS A 59 -10.55 2.74 32.77
CA LYS A 59 -10.71 4.12 32.28
C LYS A 59 -10.51 4.20 30.76
N GLU A 60 -9.51 3.50 30.22
CA GLU A 60 -9.28 3.41 28.78
C GLU A 60 -10.46 2.73 28.06
N ILE A 61 -10.98 1.63 28.60
CA ILE A 61 -12.17 0.94 28.06
C ILE A 61 -13.38 1.87 28.04
N ALA A 62 -13.60 2.67 29.09
CA ALA A 62 -14.69 3.64 29.13
C ALA A 62 -14.54 4.70 28.04
N SER A 63 -13.34 5.24 27.85
CA SER A 63 -13.05 6.22 26.79
C SER A 63 -13.26 5.63 25.39
N VAL A 64 -12.83 4.39 25.15
CA VAL A 64 -13.03 3.71 23.87
C VAL A 64 -14.52 3.47 23.59
N LYS A 65 -15.32 3.13 24.61
CA LYS A 65 -16.78 2.98 24.46
C LYS A 65 -17.46 4.28 24.03
N GLU A 66 -17.05 5.42 24.59
CA GLU A 66 -17.57 6.73 24.17
C GLU A 66 -17.20 7.05 22.72
N GLN A 67 -15.96 6.76 22.32
CA GLN A 67 -15.51 6.96 20.93
C GLN A 67 -16.30 6.09 19.94
N ILE A 68 -16.58 4.82 20.28
CA ILE A 68 -17.41 3.93 19.47
C ILE A 68 -18.83 4.48 19.34
N GLY A 69 -19.42 4.97 20.44
CA GLY A 69 -20.75 5.58 20.42
C GLY A 69 -20.82 6.80 19.48
N SER A 70 -19.83 7.70 19.57
CA SER A 70 -19.75 8.87 18.70
C SER A 70 -19.59 8.50 17.21
N LEU A 71 -18.77 7.48 16.92
CA LEU A 71 -18.60 6.97 15.54
C LEU A 71 -19.87 6.32 15.00
N GLN A 72 -20.60 5.58 15.83
CA GLN A 72 -21.88 4.98 15.44
C GLN A 72 -22.94 6.05 15.12
N GLU A 73 -22.95 7.14 15.87
CA GLU A 73 -23.84 8.28 15.64
C GLU A 73 -23.50 9.02 14.33
N GLN A 74 -22.21 9.26 14.08
CA GLN A 74 -21.74 9.81 12.81
C GLN A 74 -22.11 8.93 11.60
N LEU A 75 -22.02 7.60 11.74
CA LEU A 75 -22.40 6.66 10.68
C LEU A 75 -23.93 6.65 10.43
N ALA A 76 -24.73 6.81 11.49
CA ALA A 76 -26.18 6.89 11.39
C ALA A 76 -26.64 8.19 10.69
N ASP A 77 -25.97 9.31 10.97
CA ASP A 77 -26.23 10.59 10.29
C ASP A 77 -25.81 10.57 8.82
N LEU A 78 -24.65 9.98 8.50
CA LEU A 78 -24.23 9.76 7.12
C LEU A 78 -25.26 8.92 6.33
N ARG A 79 -25.83 7.88 6.94
CA ARG A 79 -26.91 7.09 6.33
C ARG A 79 -28.21 7.87 6.15
N ARG A 80 -28.55 8.81 7.02
CA ARG A 80 -29.73 9.68 6.90
C ARG A 80 -29.58 10.76 5.83
N THR A 81 -28.35 11.24 5.61
CA THR A 81 -28.04 12.27 4.60
C THR A 81 -27.83 11.73 3.18
N GLY A 82 -27.69 10.41 3.02
CA GLY A 82 -27.48 9.73 1.74
C GLY A 82 -28.76 9.45 0.93
N GLY A 83 -29.47 10.49 0.47
CA GLY A 83 -30.29 10.53 -0.75
C GLY A 83 -31.61 9.72 -0.85
N PRO A 84 -32.62 10.19 -1.63
CA PRO A 84 -33.97 9.61 -1.71
C PRO A 84 -34.04 8.33 -2.57
N PRO A 85 -35.13 7.53 -2.47
CA PRO A 85 -35.25 6.26 -3.18
C PRO A 85 -35.44 6.46 -4.69
N VAL A 86 -34.78 5.62 -5.47
CA VAL A 86 -35.00 5.48 -6.92
C VAL A 86 -36.43 4.99 -7.12
N VAL A 87 -37.28 5.84 -7.70
CA VAL A 87 -38.62 5.47 -8.12
C VAL A 87 -38.49 4.46 -9.26
N ALA A 88 -38.97 3.24 -9.02
CA ALA A 88 -39.17 2.24 -10.05
C ALA A 88 -40.23 2.75 -11.05
N LEU A 89 -39.80 3.09 -12.26
CA LEU A 89 -40.73 3.35 -13.36
C LEU A 89 -41.14 2.02 -13.98
N ALA A 90 -42.42 1.71 -13.81
CA ALA A 90 -43.12 0.61 -14.45
C ALA A 90 -43.13 0.78 -15.98
N SER A 91 -42.96 -0.34 -16.69
CA SER A 91 -43.20 -0.45 -18.12
C SER A 91 -44.67 -0.20 -18.47
N PRO A 92 -44.97 0.46 -19.60
CA PRO A 92 -46.22 0.26 -20.30
C PRO A 92 -45.98 -0.48 -21.61
N THR A 93 -46.73 -1.57 -21.78
CA THR A 93 -47.08 -2.16 -23.08
C THR A 93 -48.19 -1.33 -23.73
N LEU A 94 -48.08 -1.00 -25.01
CA LEU A 94 -49.17 -1.12 -26.01
C LEU A 94 -48.71 -0.74 -27.44
N GLY A 95 -49.00 -1.61 -28.40
CA GLY A 95 -49.75 -1.26 -29.62
C GLY A 95 -49.11 -0.42 -30.74
N SER A 96 -48.65 -1.10 -31.79
CA SER A 96 -48.94 -0.86 -33.23
C SER A 96 -49.11 0.57 -33.79
N ARG A 97 -48.22 0.97 -34.72
CA ARG A 97 -48.50 1.21 -36.17
C ARG A 97 -47.35 1.93 -36.88
N LEU A 98 -47.05 1.45 -38.09
CA LEU A 98 -46.23 2.01 -39.19
C LEU A 98 -46.68 3.43 -39.61
N PRO A 99 -45.84 4.28 -40.26
CA PRO A 99 -45.33 3.98 -41.60
C PRO A 99 -43.90 4.42 -41.95
N SER A 100 -43.43 3.79 -43.03
CA SER A 100 -42.22 4.03 -43.81
C SER A 100 -42.10 5.47 -44.30
N ALA A 101 -40.90 6.04 -44.16
CA ALA A 101 -40.47 7.21 -44.93
C ALA A 101 -39.01 7.01 -45.34
N SER A 102 -38.81 6.79 -46.63
CA SER A 102 -37.54 6.87 -47.34
C SER A 102 -37.05 8.31 -47.36
N LEU A 103 -35.80 8.55 -46.96
CA LEU A 103 -35.09 9.79 -47.24
C LEU A 103 -33.85 9.46 -48.07
N ASP A 104 -33.95 9.82 -49.34
CA ASP A 104 -32.85 9.96 -50.28
C ASP A 104 -31.82 10.95 -49.72
N VAL A 105 -30.54 10.54 -49.70
CA VAL A 105 -29.41 11.45 -49.48
C VAL A 105 -28.54 11.43 -50.73
N GLN A 106 -28.55 12.55 -51.45
CA GLN A 106 -27.64 12.86 -52.55
C GLN A 106 -26.21 13.10 -52.03
N PRO A 107 -25.16 12.68 -52.77
CA PRO A 107 -23.78 12.89 -52.36
C PRO A 107 -23.29 14.29 -52.77
N GLN A 108 -22.81 15.08 -51.81
CA GLN A 108 -22.08 16.31 -52.10
C GLN A 108 -20.57 16.19 -51.78
N LEU A 109 -19.82 16.35 -52.86
CA LEU A 109 -18.45 16.84 -53.08
C LEU A 109 -17.53 17.18 -51.89
N LEU A 110 -16.40 16.47 -51.91
CA LEU A 110 -15.04 16.74 -51.44
C LEU A 110 -14.67 18.20 -51.08
N GLY A 111 -14.26 18.40 -49.82
CA GLY A 111 -13.38 19.48 -49.35
C GLY A 111 -11.99 18.94 -48.96
N PRO A 112 -10.95 19.77 -48.91
CA PRO A 112 -9.56 19.34 -48.73
C PRO A 112 -9.34 18.70 -47.36
N GLY A 113 -8.66 17.54 -47.40
CA GLY A 113 -8.50 16.62 -46.28
C GLY A 113 -7.98 17.29 -45.01
N ILE A 114 -8.81 17.24 -43.96
CA ILE A 114 -8.32 17.14 -42.59
C ILE A 114 -7.41 15.91 -42.58
N PRO A 115 -6.14 16.01 -42.13
CA PRO A 115 -5.29 14.83 -42.03
C PRO A 115 -5.99 13.84 -41.12
N ALA A 116 -6.23 12.63 -41.64
CA ALA A 116 -6.77 11.53 -40.87
C ALA A 116 -5.93 11.39 -39.58
N PRO A 117 -6.56 11.17 -38.40
CA PRO A 117 -5.81 10.88 -37.18
C PRO A 117 -4.95 9.65 -37.48
N ALA A 118 -3.65 9.73 -37.18
CA ALA A 118 -2.71 8.63 -37.37
C ALA A 118 -3.33 7.32 -36.86
N THR A 119 -3.71 6.43 -37.78
CA THR A 119 -4.46 5.20 -37.51
C THR A 119 -3.52 4.11 -36.98
N GLY A 120 -2.95 4.36 -35.80
CA GLY A 120 -2.12 3.42 -35.07
C GLY A 120 -2.28 3.62 -33.57
N THR A 121 -2.21 2.53 -32.80
CA THR A 121 -2.09 2.64 -31.34
C THR A 121 -0.75 3.30 -31.03
N PRO A 122 -0.71 4.39 -30.25
CA PRO A 122 0.52 5.11 -29.96
C PRO A 122 1.53 4.22 -29.21
N GLU A 123 2.82 4.43 -29.41
CA GLU A 123 3.86 3.63 -28.76
C GLU A 123 4.01 3.96 -27.27
N ASN A 124 3.77 5.22 -26.91
CA ASN A 124 3.97 5.74 -25.57
C ASN A 124 3.04 6.95 -25.31
N CYS A 125 3.19 7.59 -24.15
CA CYS A 125 2.38 8.73 -23.75
C CYS A 125 2.78 10.07 -24.40
N MET A 126 3.80 10.13 -25.27
CA MET A 126 4.19 11.37 -25.93
C MET A 126 3.06 11.90 -26.82
N LYS A 127 2.73 13.18 -26.63
CA LYS A 127 1.68 13.90 -27.37
C LYS A 127 0.29 13.25 -27.28
N GLN A 128 0.06 12.43 -26.23
CA GLN A 128 -1.25 11.84 -25.94
C GLN A 128 -2.05 12.72 -24.98
N GLN A 129 -3.34 12.42 -24.82
CA GLN A 129 -4.16 13.09 -23.82
C GLN A 129 -3.80 12.64 -22.40
N HIS A 130 -4.06 13.51 -21.41
CA HIS A 130 -3.94 13.14 -20.01
C HIS A 130 -5.05 12.16 -19.62
N GLY A 131 -4.69 11.08 -18.92
CA GLY A 131 -5.63 10.05 -18.50
C GLY A 131 -5.29 8.68 -19.07
N VAL A 132 -6.28 7.79 -19.12
CA VAL A 132 -6.08 6.41 -19.54
C VAL A 132 -6.00 6.32 -21.07
N VAL A 133 -4.90 5.79 -21.58
CA VAL A 133 -4.62 5.64 -23.01
C VAL A 133 -4.15 4.21 -23.28
N ARG A 134 -4.54 3.64 -24.42
CA ARG A 134 -4.04 2.35 -24.89
C ARG A 134 -2.76 2.58 -25.70
N ILE A 135 -1.66 1.96 -25.29
CA ILE A 135 -0.36 2.07 -25.95
C ILE A 135 0.13 0.70 -26.46
N ARG A 136 1.04 0.73 -27.43
CA ARG A 136 1.75 -0.44 -27.97
C ARG A 136 3.26 -0.13 -28.03
N PRO A 137 4.04 -0.39 -26.97
CA PRO A 137 5.46 -0.03 -26.93
C PRO A 137 6.32 -0.65 -28.04
N ARG A 138 5.97 -1.86 -28.51
CA ARG A 138 6.63 -2.53 -29.65
C ARG A 138 5.60 -2.99 -30.68
N GLN A 139 5.94 -2.90 -31.96
CA GLN A 139 5.02 -3.23 -33.07
C GLN A 139 4.40 -4.64 -32.98
N ASN A 140 5.14 -5.61 -32.46
CA ASN A 140 4.72 -7.02 -32.35
C ASN A 140 4.21 -7.40 -30.94
N ALA A 141 3.98 -6.41 -30.06
CA ALA A 141 3.46 -6.65 -28.73
C ALA A 141 1.95 -6.37 -28.64
N GLU A 142 1.28 -7.07 -27.73
CA GLU A 142 -0.12 -6.82 -27.41
C GLU A 142 -0.29 -5.45 -26.73
N PRO A 143 -1.17 -4.57 -27.22
CA PRO A 143 -1.36 -3.26 -26.62
C PRO A 143 -2.11 -3.32 -25.30
N PHE A 144 -1.73 -2.45 -24.36
CA PHE A 144 -2.34 -2.37 -23.03
C PHE A 144 -2.63 -0.93 -22.61
N PHE A 145 -3.48 -0.78 -21.60
CA PHE A 145 -3.84 0.53 -21.05
C PHE A 145 -2.81 1.01 -20.02
N VAL A 146 -2.51 2.30 -20.07
CA VAL A 146 -1.66 3.03 -19.12
C VAL A 146 -2.32 4.34 -18.72
N PHE A 147 -1.83 4.98 -17.66
CA PHE A 147 -2.20 6.34 -17.33
C PHE A 147 -1.11 7.32 -17.80
N CYS A 148 -1.45 8.21 -18.73
CA CYS A 148 -0.57 9.25 -19.23
C CYS A 148 -0.68 10.55 -18.41
N ASP A 149 0.43 11.01 -17.84
CA ASP A 149 0.56 12.30 -17.20
C ASP A 149 1.15 13.33 -18.18
N GLN A 150 0.32 14.30 -18.56
CA GLN A 150 0.70 15.41 -19.45
C GLN A 150 0.93 16.72 -18.68
N LYS A 151 0.81 16.69 -17.34
CA LYS A 151 0.82 17.89 -16.49
C LYS A 151 2.20 18.10 -15.86
N VAL A 152 2.91 17.01 -15.57
CA VAL A 152 4.23 17.06 -14.94
C VAL A 152 5.32 17.25 -16.00
N ARG A 153 6.20 18.24 -15.81
CA ARG A 153 7.45 18.45 -16.58
C ARG A 153 7.26 18.24 -18.09
N ASP A 154 6.41 19.06 -18.71
CA ASP A 154 6.13 19.05 -20.16
C ASP A 154 5.41 17.80 -20.70
N GLY A 155 4.97 16.90 -19.81
CA GLY A 155 4.14 15.76 -20.16
C GLY A 155 4.90 14.59 -20.79
N GLY A 156 4.17 13.69 -21.44
CA GLY A 156 4.70 12.47 -22.04
C GLY A 156 4.98 11.33 -21.05
N TRP A 157 4.60 11.48 -19.78
CA TRP A 157 4.91 10.51 -18.74
C TRP A 157 3.91 9.36 -18.72
N THR A 158 4.41 8.14 -18.66
CA THR A 158 3.64 6.93 -18.35
C THR A 158 3.74 6.64 -16.86
N LEU A 159 2.63 6.75 -16.12
CA LEU A 159 2.59 6.42 -14.69
C LEU A 159 2.61 4.91 -14.48
N VAL A 160 3.59 4.42 -13.71
CA VAL A 160 3.83 2.99 -13.48
C VAL A 160 3.57 2.56 -12.04
N VAL A 161 3.67 3.48 -11.08
CA VAL A 161 3.29 3.29 -9.68
C VAL A 161 2.54 4.54 -9.22
N ASN A 162 1.42 4.36 -8.52
CA ASN A 162 0.72 5.43 -7.84
C ASN A 162 0.30 4.99 -6.43
N ARG A 163 0.78 5.69 -5.40
CA ARG A 163 0.41 5.53 -3.99
C ARG A 163 -0.03 6.89 -3.45
N ASN A 164 -1.17 6.97 -2.79
CA ASN A 164 -1.68 8.21 -2.21
C ASN A 164 -2.67 8.06 -1.03
N ASN A 165 -3.32 6.91 -0.85
CA ASN A 165 -4.43 6.75 0.11
C ASN A 165 -4.49 5.39 0.84
N GLY A 166 -3.70 4.40 0.41
CA GLY A 166 -3.65 3.07 1.01
C GLY A 166 -4.89 2.21 0.79
N ASN A 167 -5.65 2.46 -0.28
CA ASN A 167 -6.80 1.63 -0.64
C ASN A 167 -6.41 0.35 -1.39
N GLU A 168 -5.20 0.31 -1.96
CA GLU A 168 -4.69 -0.87 -2.65
C GLU A 168 -3.61 -1.56 -1.80
N ALA A 169 -3.75 -2.88 -1.61
CA ALA A 169 -2.73 -3.68 -0.94
C ALA A 169 -1.54 -3.93 -1.88
N PHE A 170 -0.33 -3.55 -1.47
CA PHE A 170 0.91 -3.80 -2.23
C PHE A 170 1.71 -5.00 -1.69
N ASN A 171 1.38 -5.55 -0.53
CA ASN A 171 1.96 -6.83 -0.13
C ASN A 171 1.29 -7.98 -0.89
N ARG A 172 1.84 -8.33 -2.06
CA ARG A 172 1.28 -9.29 -3.00
C ARG A 172 2.32 -10.30 -3.49
N ASN A 173 1.81 -11.36 -4.11
CA ASN A 173 2.60 -12.46 -4.63
C ASN A 173 3.26 -12.12 -5.98
N TRP A 174 4.21 -12.96 -6.42
CA TRP A 174 4.93 -12.80 -7.68
C TRP A 174 4.01 -12.64 -8.88
N ALA A 175 2.98 -13.49 -8.97
CA ALA A 175 2.04 -13.49 -10.08
C ALA A 175 1.31 -12.14 -10.23
N ASP A 176 0.89 -11.53 -9.11
CA ASP A 176 0.23 -10.22 -9.13
C ASP A 176 1.19 -9.11 -9.56
N TYR A 177 2.43 -9.15 -9.06
CA TYR A 177 3.46 -8.19 -9.45
C TYR A 177 3.86 -8.32 -10.92
N LYS A 178 3.85 -9.55 -11.46
CA LYS A 178 4.09 -9.80 -12.88
C LYS A 178 3.04 -9.10 -13.76
N ILE A 179 1.75 -9.30 -13.50
CA ILE A 179 0.65 -8.80 -14.35
C ILE A 179 0.23 -7.35 -14.03
N GLY A 180 0.46 -6.89 -12.80
CA GLY A 180 0.00 -5.59 -12.28
C GLY A 180 -1.34 -5.66 -11.57
N PHE A 181 -1.64 -4.66 -10.76
CA PHE A 181 -2.84 -4.61 -9.92
C PHE A 181 -3.26 -3.17 -9.61
N GLY A 182 -4.50 -3.00 -9.15
CA GLY A 182 -5.10 -1.72 -8.83
C GLY A 182 -5.64 -0.97 -10.07
N PRO A 183 -6.58 -0.02 -9.88
CA PRO A 183 -7.14 0.77 -10.97
C PRO A 183 -6.17 1.88 -11.41
N LEU A 184 -6.03 2.07 -12.72
CA LEU A 184 -5.16 3.12 -13.31
C LEU A 184 -5.52 4.56 -12.89
N THR A 185 -6.73 4.78 -12.39
CA THR A 185 -7.22 6.07 -11.86
C THR A 185 -7.11 6.19 -10.34
N GLY A 186 -6.62 5.15 -9.65
CA GLY A 186 -6.42 5.10 -8.20
C GLY A 186 -4.99 4.73 -7.83
N GLU A 187 -4.81 3.92 -6.79
CA GLU A 187 -3.51 3.31 -6.48
C GLU A 187 -3.30 2.05 -7.33
N PHE A 188 -2.13 1.93 -7.95
CA PHE A 188 -1.84 0.78 -8.81
C PHE A 188 -0.34 0.58 -8.98
N PHE A 189 0.00 -0.63 -9.42
CA PHE A 189 1.27 -0.94 -10.06
C PHE A 189 1.00 -1.54 -11.45
N ILE A 190 1.69 -1.05 -12.46
CA ILE A 190 1.38 -1.40 -13.87
C ILE A 190 1.64 -2.87 -14.21
N GLY A 191 2.51 -3.53 -13.45
CA GLY A 191 2.98 -4.90 -13.67
C GLY A 191 4.40 -4.95 -14.25
N LEU A 192 5.20 -5.91 -13.79
CA LEU A 192 6.61 -6.07 -14.19
C LEU A 192 6.74 -6.43 -15.67
N ASP A 193 5.83 -7.23 -16.24
CA ASP A 193 5.84 -7.55 -17.67
C ASP A 193 5.68 -6.27 -18.51
N LYS A 194 4.70 -5.44 -18.17
CA LYS A 194 4.44 -4.18 -18.88
C LYS A 194 5.56 -3.16 -18.66
N LEU A 195 6.12 -3.10 -17.45
CA LEU A 195 7.23 -2.22 -17.13
C LEU A 195 8.50 -2.60 -17.90
N HIS A 196 8.80 -3.90 -18.00
CA HIS A 196 9.89 -4.41 -18.82
C HIS A 196 9.67 -4.09 -20.29
N GLU A 197 8.46 -4.36 -20.82
CA GLU A 197 8.11 -4.10 -22.22
C GLU A 197 8.30 -2.61 -22.59
N ILE A 198 7.90 -1.68 -21.71
CA ILE A 198 8.11 -0.24 -21.90
C ILE A 198 9.59 0.11 -21.83
N THR A 199 10.27 -0.28 -20.76
CA THR A 199 11.64 0.19 -20.48
C THR A 199 12.73 -0.51 -21.28
N SER A 200 12.35 -1.50 -22.09
CA SER A 200 13.24 -2.17 -23.04
C SER A 200 12.89 -1.87 -24.49
N SER A 201 11.87 -1.04 -24.77
CA SER A 201 11.54 -0.63 -26.15
C SER A 201 12.39 0.53 -26.64
N ASP A 202 12.90 1.37 -25.73
CA ASP A 202 13.74 2.53 -26.04
C ASP A 202 14.52 2.96 -24.77
N ASN A 203 15.25 4.07 -24.82
CA ASN A 203 15.85 4.72 -23.66
C ASN A 203 14.79 5.51 -22.88
N TYR A 204 14.46 5.05 -21.66
CA TYR A 204 13.48 5.71 -20.79
C TYR A 204 14.14 6.37 -19.58
N GLU A 205 13.73 7.59 -19.25
CA GLU A 205 14.00 8.19 -17.94
C GLU A 205 12.92 7.81 -16.92
N LEU A 206 13.29 7.83 -15.65
CA LEU A 206 12.40 7.59 -14.50
C LEU A 206 12.30 8.86 -13.65
N LEU A 207 11.07 9.30 -13.40
CA LEU A 207 10.75 10.31 -12.40
C LEU A 207 10.01 9.66 -11.23
N VAL A 208 10.55 9.87 -10.03
CA VAL A 208 9.91 9.53 -8.77
C VAL A 208 9.52 10.82 -8.04
N GLN A 209 8.23 10.98 -7.74
CA GLN A 209 7.72 12.08 -6.93
C GLN A 209 7.27 11.53 -5.57
N LEU A 210 7.71 12.20 -4.50
CA LEU A 210 7.47 11.77 -3.14
C LEU A 210 6.82 12.92 -2.34
N GLN A 211 5.87 12.58 -1.48
CA GLN A 211 5.36 13.50 -0.47
C GLN A 211 5.36 12.84 0.90
N ASN A 212 5.93 13.50 1.90
CA ASN A 212 5.82 13.04 3.29
C ASN A 212 4.52 13.53 3.95
N ARG A 213 4.24 13.07 5.17
CA ARG A 213 3.04 13.46 5.93
C ARG A 213 3.05 14.95 6.32
N LYS A 214 4.23 15.59 6.41
CA LYS A 214 4.41 17.03 6.65
C LYS A 214 4.21 17.89 5.39
N GLN A 215 3.69 17.29 4.30
CA GLN A 215 3.43 17.93 3.01
C GLN A 215 4.68 18.40 2.24
N GLU A 216 5.88 17.99 2.66
CA GLU A 216 7.10 18.24 1.91
C GLU A 216 7.12 17.39 0.64
N LEU A 217 7.37 18.03 -0.49
CA LEU A 217 7.46 17.41 -1.81
C LEU A 217 8.93 17.32 -2.22
N ARG A 218 9.35 16.14 -2.67
CA ARG A 218 10.68 15.86 -3.19
C ARG A 218 10.59 15.04 -4.47
N TYR A 219 11.64 15.06 -5.28
CA TYR A 219 11.73 14.20 -6.46
C TYR A 219 13.12 13.60 -6.66
N ALA A 220 13.14 12.46 -7.35
CA ALA A 220 14.33 11.83 -7.90
C ALA A 220 14.10 11.57 -9.39
N LEU A 221 14.99 12.08 -10.23
CA LEU A 221 15.01 11.84 -11.68
C LEU A 221 16.25 11.03 -12.01
N TYR A 222 16.07 10.00 -12.84
CA TYR A 222 17.15 9.21 -13.41
C TYR A 222 17.05 9.30 -14.93
N ASP A 223 18.13 9.69 -15.59
CA ASP A 223 18.16 9.85 -17.04
C ASP A 223 18.17 8.53 -17.83
N HIS A 224 18.15 7.38 -17.15
CA HIS A 224 17.95 6.07 -17.75
C HIS A 224 17.37 5.13 -16.69
N PHE A 225 16.39 4.31 -17.05
CA PHE A 225 15.80 3.31 -16.21
C PHE A 225 15.33 2.12 -17.05
N SER A 226 15.82 0.92 -16.73
CA SER A 226 15.39 -0.30 -17.39
C SER A 226 15.47 -1.49 -16.46
N ILE A 227 14.49 -2.40 -16.59
CA ILE A 227 14.43 -3.66 -15.84
C ILE A 227 14.57 -4.84 -16.80
N GLY A 228 15.14 -5.94 -16.31
CA GLY A 228 15.28 -7.19 -17.06
C GLY A 228 13.94 -7.89 -17.27
N SER A 229 13.99 -8.95 -18.04
CA SER A 229 12.86 -9.84 -18.29
C SER A 229 12.56 -10.75 -17.09
N GLU A 230 11.48 -11.54 -17.14
CA GLU A 230 11.18 -12.51 -16.07
C GLU A 230 12.29 -13.55 -15.85
N SER A 231 12.98 -13.98 -16.92
CA SER A 231 14.08 -14.95 -16.81
C SER A 231 15.29 -14.37 -16.07
N GLU A 232 15.41 -13.04 -16.05
CA GLU A 232 16.38 -12.27 -15.26
C GLU A 232 15.80 -11.84 -13.89
N GLN A 233 14.63 -12.36 -13.52
CA GLN A 233 13.88 -12.00 -12.31
C GLN A 233 13.62 -10.49 -12.20
N TYR A 234 13.35 -9.85 -13.34
CA TYR A 234 13.11 -8.41 -13.47
C TYR A 234 14.19 -7.54 -12.82
N ARG A 235 15.45 -7.98 -12.85
CA ARG A 235 16.59 -7.24 -12.29
C ARG A 235 16.56 -5.76 -12.68
N LEU A 236 16.87 -4.87 -11.74
CA LEU A 236 17.07 -3.45 -12.03
C LEU A 236 18.36 -3.27 -12.84
N ASN A 237 18.26 -3.39 -14.17
CA ASN A 237 19.38 -3.52 -15.09
C ASN A 237 20.14 -2.21 -15.27
N VAL A 238 19.41 -1.12 -15.50
CA VAL A 238 20.01 0.20 -15.78
C VAL A 238 19.38 1.25 -14.88
N LEU A 239 20.23 2.03 -14.23
CA LEU A 239 19.84 3.24 -13.51
C LEU A 239 20.86 4.34 -13.81
N GLY A 240 20.41 5.33 -14.58
CA GLY A 240 21.22 6.43 -15.09
C GLY A 240 21.67 7.43 -14.01
N LYS A 241 22.15 8.59 -14.45
CA LYS A 241 22.57 9.68 -13.59
C LYS A 241 21.37 10.23 -12.80
N TYR A 242 21.56 10.36 -11.50
CA TYR A 242 20.58 10.95 -10.60
C TYR A 242 20.60 12.49 -10.67
N GLN A 243 19.40 13.07 -10.62
CA GLN A 243 19.15 14.49 -10.34
C GLN A 243 17.91 14.62 -9.47
N GLY A 244 17.95 15.44 -8.43
CA GLY A 244 16.77 15.73 -7.63
C GLY A 244 17.14 16.15 -6.21
N ASP A 245 16.13 16.21 -5.36
CA ASP A 245 16.24 16.63 -3.96
C ASP A 245 15.72 15.58 -2.96
N ALA A 246 15.27 14.42 -3.44
CA ALA A 246 14.82 13.28 -2.63
C ALA A 246 15.96 12.35 -2.11
N ALA A 247 17.22 12.71 -2.32
CA ALA A 247 18.36 11.77 -2.27
C ALA A 247 18.26 10.61 -3.29
N ASP A 248 19.39 9.98 -3.61
CA ASP A 248 19.46 8.85 -4.54
C ASP A 248 19.08 7.53 -3.83
N GLY A 249 17.77 7.38 -3.54
CA GLY A 249 17.23 6.24 -2.81
C GLY A 249 17.16 4.94 -3.60
N LEU A 250 17.33 4.95 -4.93
CA LEU A 250 17.32 3.73 -5.77
C LEU A 250 18.71 3.18 -6.04
N ARG A 251 19.77 3.99 -5.99
CA ARG A 251 21.14 3.51 -6.27
C ARG A 251 21.50 2.21 -5.57
N PRO A 252 21.22 2.01 -4.26
CA PRO A 252 21.59 0.77 -3.57
C PRO A 252 20.90 -0.49 -4.12
N HIS A 253 19.79 -0.31 -4.83
CA HIS A 253 18.98 -1.38 -5.41
C HIS A 253 19.39 -1.72 -6.86
N THR A 254 20.36 -1.00 -7.43
CA THR A 254 20.84 -1.23 -8.79
C THR A 254 21.46 -2.62 -8.92
N GLY A 255 21.10 -3.34 -9.98
CA GLY A 255 21.56 -4.71 -10.22
C GLY A 255 20.92 -5.77 -9.33
N LYS A 256 19.98 -5.41 -8.45
CA LYS A 256 19.26 -6.39 -7.62
C LYS A 256 18.07 -6.97 -8.37
N LYS A 257 17.70 -8.20 -8.02
CA LYS A 257 16.52 -8.89 -8.58
C LYS A 257 15.27 -8.50 -7.80
N PHE A 258 14.12 -8.61 -8.42
CA PHE A 258 12.86 -8.30 -7.74
C PHE A 258 12.48 -9.46 -6.81
N SER A 259 12.08 -9.17 -5.57
CA SER A 259 11.61 -10.16 -4.60
C SER A 259 10.18 -9.87 -4.15
N THR A 260 9.40 -10.93 -3.96
CA THR A 260 8.06 -10.90 -3.34
C THR A 260 8.03 -11.85 -2.14
N GLN A 261 6.98 -11.76 -1.32
CA GLN A 261 6.86 -12.61 -0.12
C GLN A 261 6.91 -14.12 -0.42
N ASP A 262 6.51 -14.53 -1.62
CA ASP A 262 6.46 -15.90 -2.12
C ASP A 262 7.59 -16.26 -3.09
N LYS A 263 8.46 -15.31 -3.44
CA LYS A 263 9.61 -15.53 -4.32
C LYS A 263 10.80 -14.69 -3.90
N ASP A 264 11.69 -15.33 -3.18
CA ASP A 264 12.93 -14.74 -2.70
C ASP A 264 14.01 -14.78 -3.80
N ASN A 265 14.42 -13.60 -4.27
CA ASN A 265 15.53 -13.42 -5.19
C ASN A 265 16.56 -12.41 -4.66
N ASP A 266 16.47 -12.04 -3.38
CA ASP A 266 17.37 -11.04 -2.81
C ASP A 266 18.67 -11.68 -2.33
N GLU A 267 19.55 -10.87 -1.75
CA GLU A 267 20.89 -11.30 -1.33
C GLU A 267 21.00 -11.40 0.20
N SER A 268 19.88 -11.33 0.90
CA SER A 268 19.79 -11.46 2.36
C SER A 268 19.64 -12.93 2.75
N GLU A 269 19.94 -13.26 4.02
CA GLU A 269 19.68 -14.59 4.59
C GLU A 269 18.19 -14.82 4.86
N GLU A 270 17.44 -13.74 5.02
CA GLU A 270 15.98 -13.72 5.16
C GLU A 270 15.34 -13.11 3.90
N ASN A 271 14.12 -13.55 3.55
CA ASN A 271 13.35 -12.92 2.48
C ASN A 271 12.95 -11.49 2.88
N CYS A 272 13.60 -10.49 2.28
CA CYS A 272 13.36 -9.09 2.60
C CYS A 272 11.92 -8.66 2.31
N ALA A 273 11.30 -9.18 1.25
CA ALA A 273 9.94 -8.80 0.89
C ALA A 273 8.93 -9.28 1.94
N ALA A 274 9.16 -10.44 2.56
CA ALA A 274 8.35 -10.93 3.67
C ALA A 274 8.55 -10.08 4.94
N VAL A 275 9.81 -9.81 5.30
CA VAL A 275 10.17 -9.02 6.49
C VAL A 275 9.62 -7.59 6.41
N GLN A 276 9.72 -6.97 5.24
CA GLN A 276 9.29 -5.59 5.00
C GLN A 276 7.84 -5.45 4.51
N SER A 277 7.11 -6.56 4.35
CA SER A 277 5.71 -6.56 3.92
C SER A 277 5.48 -5.75 2.64
N GLY A 278 6.38 -5.87 1.68
CA GLY A 278 6.37 -5.14 0.42
C GLY A 278 7.41 -5.69 -0.54
N ALA A 279 7.07 -5.77 -1.82
CA ALA A 279 7.97 -6.30 -2.85
C ALA A 279 8.92 -5.22 -3.39
N PHE A 280 10.18 -5.56 -3.65
CA PHE A 280 11.12 -4.60 -4.24
C PHE A 280 12.38 -5.26 -4.77
N TRP A 281 13.27 -4.47 -5.36
CA TRP A 281 14.64 -4.85 -5.73
C TRP A 281 15.55 -4.87 -4.49
N TYR A 282 15.30 -5.75 -3.53
CA TYR A 282 16.11 -5.82 -2.31
C TYR A 282 17.51 -6.40 -2.58
N GLY A 283 18.51 -5.89 -1.88
CA GLY A 283 19.86 -6.47 -1.83
C GLY A 283 20.10 -7.19 -0.51
N SER A 284 21.34 -7.18 -0.03
CA SER A 284 21.70 -7.77 1.27
C SER A 284 21.14 -7.01 2.49
N SER A 285 20.59 -5.81 2.28
CA SER A 285 19.95 -5.00 3.32
C SER A 285 18.51 -4.68 2.95
N CYS A 286 17.58 -5.14 3.78
CA CYS A 286 16.14 -4.99 3.54
C CYS A 286 15.59 -3.60 3.91
N ASN A 287 16.32 -2.82 4.70
CA ASN A 287 15.85 -1.60 5.37
C ASN A 287 16.29 -0.29 4.68
N LEU A 288 16.45 -0.32 3.36
CA LEU A 288 16.80 0.86 2.56
C LEU A 288 15.51 1.55 2.08
N SER A 289 15.26 1.57 0.76
CA SER A 289 13.99 2.07 0.23
C SER A 289 12.96 0.95 0.12
N ASN A 290 11.70 1.26 0.44
CA ASN A 290 10.57 0.35 0.32
C ASN A 290 9.34 1.12 -0.20
N PRO A 291 9.33 1.57 -1.47
CA PRO A 291 8.21 2.35 -2.01
C PRO A 291 6.90 1.54 -2.12
N PHE A 292 6.99 0.21 -2.06
CA PHE A 292 5.86 -0.71 -2.14
C PHE A 292 5.41 -1.21 -0.76
N GLY A 293 5.97 -0.63 0.31
CA GLY A 293 5.59 -0.93 1.67
C GLY A 293 4.13 -0.58 1.99
N VAL A 294 3.78 -0.91 3.22
CA VAL A 294 2.46 -0.70 3.81
C VAL A 294 2.20 0.80 3.96
N TYR A 295 1.05 1.24 3.44
CA TYR A 295 0.60 2.60 3.62
C TYR A 295 0.09 2.79 5.06
N GLN A 296 0.93 3.33 5.94
CA GLN A 296 0.56 3.54 7.34
C GLN A 296 -0.28 4.81 7.49
N ARG A 297 -1.58 4.66 7.77
CA ARG A 297 -2.49 5.80 8.05
C ARG A 297 -2.14 6.39 9.41
N THR A 298 -2.20 7.72 9.51
CA THR A 298 -1.79 8.52 10.69
C THR A 298 -2.55 8.20 12.00
N LEU A 299 -3.53 7.30 11.97
CA LEU A 299 -4.44 7.02 13.09
C LEU A 299 -4.32 5.58 13.63
N GLU A 300 -3.56 4.71 12.96
CA GLU A 300 -3.42 3.32 13.37
C GLU A 300 -1.92 3.04 13.55
N ARG A 301 -1.50 3.03 14.82
CA ARG A 301 -0.19 2.61 15.36
C ARG A 301 0.86 2.37 14.27
N ASP A 302 1.85 3.26 14.16
CA ASP A 302 3.03 3.05 13.31
C ASP A 302 3.45 1.58 13.42
N LEU A 303 3.34 0.84 12.32
CA LEU A 303 3.75 -0.56 12.32
C LEU A 303 5.25 -0.56 12.63
N ASP A 304 5.64 -1.25 13.68
CA ASP A 304 7.06 -1.39 14.02
C ASP A 304 7.78 -2.20 12.91
N GLY A 305 9.02 -1.80 12.61
CA GLY A 305 9.83 -2.35 11.52
C GLY A 305 9.68 -1.55 10.22
N TYR A 306 10.66 -1.66 9.32
CA TYR A 306 10.81 -0.87 8.08
C TYR A 306 9.76 -1.15 6.99
N LYS A 307 8.53 -1.47 7.40
CA LYS A 307 7.40 -1.91 6.60
C LYS A 307 6.62 -0.78 5.93
N GLY A 308 6.88 0.46 6.29
CA GLY A 308 6.20 1.62 5.71
C GLY A 308 6.59 1.88 4.26
N ILE A 309 5.94 2.84 3.61
CA ILE A 309 6.45 3.39 2.35
C ILE A 309 7.66 4.27 2.66
N LEU A 310 8.86 3.74 2.45
CA LEU A 310 10.12 4.36 2.85
C LEU A 310 10.97 4.74 1.63
N TRP A 311 11.77 5.79 1.79
CA TRP A 311 12.73 6.23 0.78
C TRP A 311 14.00 6.71 1.46
N ARG A 312 15.11 6.03 1.19
CA ARG A 312 16.40 6.31 1.83
C ARG A 312 16.83 7.76 1.58
N GLY A 313 17.15 8.47 2.65
CA GLY A 313 17.54 9.88 2.66
C GLY A 313 16.39 10.89 2.66
N PHE A 314 15.13 10.44 2.62
CA PHE A 314 13.96 11.31 2.78
C PHE A 314 13.03 10.86 3.92
N LEU A 315 12.71 9.57 3.96
CA LEU A 315 12.06 8.91 5.10
C LEU A 315 12.67 7.52 5.26
N ASP A 316 13.71 7.43 6.10
CA ASP A 316 14.50 6.20 6.30
C ASP A 316 13.79 5.12 7.15
N GLY A 317 12.68 5.47 7.81
CA GLY A 317 12.05 4.61 8.81
C GLY A 317 12.78 4.66 10.16
N PRO A 318 12.62 3.66 11.05
CA PRO A 318 11.82 2.44 10.90
C PRO A 318 10.31 2.67 11.04
N LYS A 319 9.85 3.90 11.27
CA LYS A 319 8.44 4.22 11.46
C LYS A 319 7.90 5.17 10.41
N GLY A 320 6.58 5.11 10.24
CA GLY A 320 5.85 5.98 9.35
C GLY A 320 5.89 5.52 7.90
N SER A 321 5.26 6.32 7.05
CA SER A 321 5.09 6.05 5.63
C SER A 321 4.99 7.38 4.90
N LEU A 322 5.60 7.46 3.72
CA LEU A 322 5.32 8.52 2.77
C LEU A 322 3.81 8.54 2.46
N LYS A 323 3.29 9.75 2.23
CA LYS A 323 1.88 10.01 1.91
C LYS A 323 1.61 9.82 0.42
N ILE A 324 2.55 10.21 -0.44
CA ILE A 324 2.45 10.05 -1.90
C ILE A 324 3.75 9.46 -2.43
N VAL A 325 3.63 8.48 -3.31
CA VAL A 325 4.71 8.00 -4.18
C VAL A 325 4.16 7.81 -5.58
N ARG A 326 4.77 8.50 -6.56
CA ARG A 326 4.46 8.32 -7.98
C ARG A 326 5.76 7.97 -8.69
N MET A 327 5.77 6.88 -9.44
CA MET A 327 6.87 6.53 -10.34
C MET A 327 6.36 6.59 -11.77
N MET A 328 7.05 7.33 -12.63
CA MET A 328 6.66 7.57 -14.02
C MET A 328 7.86 7.39 -14.93
N VAL A 329 7.65 6.81 -16.11
CA VAL A 329 8.71 6.67 -17.12
C VAL A 329 8.35 7.42 -18.40
N ARG A 330 9.35 7.96 -19.09
CA ARG A 330 9.17 8.68 -20.35
C ARG A 330 10.34 8.39 -21.29
N PRO A 331 10.10 8.21 -22.61
CA PRO A 331 11.20 8.08 -23.56
C PRO A 331 12.06 9.34 -23.56
N ARG A 332 13.39 9.17 -23.59
CA ARG A 332 14.32 10.27 -23.87
C ARG A 332 14.58 10.27 -25.36
N GLY A 333 14.33 11.40 -26.02
CA GLY A 333 14.85 11.59 -27.37
C GLY A 333 16.38 11.60 -27.33
N ASP A 334 17.02 11.01 -28.32
CA ASP A 334 18.45 11.19 -28.56
C ASP A 334 18.70 12.68 -28.77
N SER A 335 19.35 13.31 -27.80
CA SER A 335 19.79 14.70 -27.84
C SER A 335 21.06 14.87 -28.65
#